data_AF-A0A1F6HJH9-F1
#
_entry.id   AF-A0A1F6HJH9-F1
#
_cell.length_a   1.000
_cell.length_b   1.000
_cell.length_c   1.000
_cell.angle_alpha   90.00
_cell.angle_beta   90.00
_cell.angle_gamma   90.00
#
_symmetry.space_group_name_H-M   'P 1'
#
loop_
_entity.id
_entity.type
_entity.pdbx_description
1 polymer ?
#
loop_
_entity_poly.entity_id
_entity_poly.type
_entity_poly.pdbx_seq_one_letter_code
_entity_poly.pdbx_strand_id
1 'polypeptide(L)'
;MKRPILLLTILFIIAMVFELVNVYLLNKVTTDSIYVIKIKQEISSYKQKNIVLKTEILESTSMNMIASRASDLGFVESKEVISLYSPLTVAVGK
;
A
#
# COMPACT_ATOMS: atom_id res chain seq x y z
N MET A 1 52.81 -41.93 -15.95
CA MET A 1 52.59 -40.95 -14.86
C MET A 1 51.84 -39.67 -15.30
N LYS A 2 51.89 -39.22 -16.57
CA LYS A 2 51.25 -37.96 -17.02
C LYS A 2 49.72 -38.00 -17.16
N ARG A 3 49.13 -39.16 -17.48
CA ARG A 3 47.67 -39.34 -17.64
C ARG A 3 46.84 -39.07 -16.37
N PRO A 4 47.20 -39.62 -15.18
CA PRO A 4 46.46 -39.30 -13.96
C PRO A 4 46.64 -37.83 -13.55
N ILE A 5 47.83 -37.25 -13.79
CA ILE A 5 48.09 -35.83 -13.52
C ILE A 5 47.19 -34.94 -14.39
N LEU A 6 47.04 -35.27 -15.68
CA LEU A 6 46.14 -34.54 -16.59
C LEU A 6 44.68 -34.57 -16.11
N LEU A 7 44.20 -35.73 -15.67
CA LEU A 7 42.85 -35.86 -15.12
C LEU A 7 42.69 -35.02 -13.84
N LEU A 8 43.70 -35.01 -12.97
CA LEU A 8 43.69 -34.25 -11.72
C LEU A 8 43.68 -32.74 -11.99
N THR A 9 44.45 -32.28 -12.98
CA THR A 9 44.45 -30.88 -13.41
C THR A 9 43.10 -30.46 -13.98
N ILE A 10 42.47 -31.29 -14.82
CA ILE A 10 41.14 -31.01 -15.37
C ILE A 10 40.11 -30.91 -14.26
N LEU A 11 40.13 -31.85 -13.31
CA LEU A 11 39.22 -31.84 -12.17
C LEU A 11 39.39 -30.57 -11.32
N PHE A 12 40.63 -30.15 -11.10
CA PHE A 12 40.94 -28.92 -10.37
C PHE A 12 40.41 -27.66 -11.09
N ILE A 13 40.59 -27.58 -12.41
CA ILE A 13 40.05 -26.47 -13.21
C ILE A 13 38.52 -26.43 -13.14
N ILE A 14 37.87 -27.59 -13.28
CA ILE A 14 36.41 -27.68 -13.18
C ILE A 14 35.94 -27.22 -11.80
N ALA A 15 36.57 -27.69 -10.71
CA ALA A 15 36.24 -27.26 -9.36
C ALA A 15 36.39 -25.74 -9.19
N MET A 16 37.46 -25.15 -9.72
CA MET A 16 37.69 -23.71 -9.66
C MET A 16 36.62 -22.91 -10.42
N VAL A 17 36.22 -23.38 -11.61
CA VAL A 17 35.14 -22.75 -12.39
C VAL A 17 33.81 -22.83 -11.63
N PHE A 18 33.51 -23.97 -11.00
CA PHE A 18 32.31 -24.12 -10.19
C PHE A 18 32.28 -23.16 -8.99
N GLU A 19 33.40 -22.96 -8.30
CA GLU A 19 33.47 -21.98 -7.22
C GLU A 19 33.21 -20.55 -7.71
N LEU A 20 33.85 -20.14 -8.82
CA LEU A 20 33.66 -18.81 -9.38
C LEU A 20 32.20 -18.55 -9.78
N VAL A 21 31.56 -19.54 -10.41
CA VAL A 21 30.13 -19.46 -10.77
C VAL A 21 29.25 -19.37 -9.52
N ASN A 22 29.53 -20.17 -8.49
CA ASN A 22 28.77 -20.12 -7.25
C ASN A 22 28.88 -18.75 -6.56
N VAL A 23 30.09 -18.19 -6.47
CA VAL A 23 30.31 -16.86 -5.89
C VAL A 23 29.57 -15.79 -6.68
N TYR A 24 29.62 -15.86 -8.02
CA TYR A 24 28.89 -14.93 -8.89
C TYR A 24 27.37 -15.01 -8.68
N LEU A 25 26.82 -16.24 -8.62
CA LEU A 25 25.39 -16.45 -8.39
C LEU A 25 24.95 -15.98 -7.00
N LEU A 26 25.72 -16.28 -5.95
CA LEU A 26 25.46 -15.82 -4.59
C LEU A 26 25.41 -14.28 -4.50
N ASN A 27 26.37 -13.61 -5.14
CA ASN A 27 26.41 -12.15 -5.17
C ASN A 27 25.20 -11.55 -5.89
N LYS A 28 24.80 -12.15 -7.02
CA LYS A 28 23.60 -11.71 -7.75
C LYS A 28 22.33 -11.94 -6.95
N VAL A 29 22.14 -13.15 -6.40
CA VAL A 29 20.97 -13.50 -5.59
C VAL A 29 20.87 -12.62 -4.35
N THR A 30 21.99 -12.28 -3.72
CA THR A 30 22.01 -11.36 -2.58
C THR A 30 21.56 -9.96 -2.99
N THR A 31 22.03 -9.46 -4.13
CA THR A 31 21.63 -8.15 -4.66
C THR A 31 20.13 -8.11 -5.02
N ASP A 32 19.65 -9.11 -5.74
CA ASP A 32 18.23 -9.24 -6.11
C ASP A 32 17.34 -9.35 -4.86
N SER A 33 17.79 -10.09 -3.84
CA SER A 33 17.09 -10.22 -2.56
C SER A 33 16.97 -8.90 -1.82
N ILE A 34 18.04 -8.09 -1.78
CA ILE A 34 17.99 -6.74 -1.16
C ILE A 34 16.97 -5.86 -1.87
N TYR A 35 16.95 -5.87 -3.20
CA TYR A 35 15.99 -5.09 -3.97
C TYR A 35 14.54 -5.54 -3.73
N VAL A 36 14.30 -6.86 -3.73
CA VAL A 36 12.99 -7.45 -3.41
C VAL A 36 12.55 -7.09 -1.99
N ILE A 37 13.46 -7.10 -1.01
CA ILE A 37 13.16 -6.71 0.37
C ILE A 37 12.74 -5.24 0.43
N LYS A 38 13.46 -4.34 -0.25
CA LYS A 38 13.09 -2.91 -0.31
C LYS A 38 11.69 -2.72 -0.92
N ILE A 39 11.40 -3.36 -2.04
CA ILE A 39 10.07 -3.31 -2.66
C ILE A 39 9.00 -3.82 -1.69
N LYS A 40 9.25 -4.95 -0.99
CA LYS A 40 8.30 -5.47 0.00
C LYS A 40 8.06 -4.49 1.16
N GLN A 41 9.11 -3.82 1.63
CA GLN A 41 8.99 -2.79 2.67
C GLN A 41 8.17 -1.59 2.20
N GLU A 42 8.41 -1.11 0.98
CA GLU A 42 7.62 -0.02 0.39
C GLU A 42 6.15 -0.40 0.23
N ILE A 43 5.85 -1.58 -0.30
CA ILE A 43 4.48 -2.09 -0.43
C ILE A 43 3.80 -2.15 0.95
N SER A 44 4.50 -2.65 1.97
CA SER A 44 3.97 -2.71 3.33
C SER A 44 3.67 -1.31 3.88
N SER A 45 4.55 -0.34 3.65
CA SER A 45 4.36 1.05 4.04
C SER A 45 3.13 1.66 3.36
N TYR A 46 2.97 1.48 2.05
CA TYR A 46 1.80 1.99 1.32
C TYR A 46 0.50 1.31 1.76
N LYS A 47 0.52 0.00 2.05
CA LYS A 47 -0.65 -0.69 2.61
C LYS A 47 -1.06 -0.09 3.95
N GLN A 48 -0.11 0.19 4.84
CA GLN A 48 -0.40 0.82 6.12
C GLN A 48 -1.00 2.21 5.94
N LYS A 49 -0.42 3.04 5.06
CA LYS A 49 -0.95 4.38 4.75
C LYS A 49 -2.38 4.32 4.19
N ASN A 50 -2.67 3.36 3.31
CA ASN A 50 -4.02 3.18 2.78
C ASN A 50 -5.03 2.77 3.84
N ILE A 51 -4.63 1.96 4.82
CA ILE A 51 -5.51 1.60 5.95
C ILE A 51 -5.84 2.85 6.76
N VAL A 52 -4.83 3.65 7.12
CA VAL A 52 -5.02 4.90 7.88
C VAL A 52 -5.94 5.86 7.11
N LEU A 53 -5.64 6.10 5.83
CA LEU A 53 -6.46 6.97 4.98
C LEU A 53 -7.91 6.48 4.88
N LYS A 54 -8.12 5.17 4.75
CA LYS A 54 -9.47 4.60 4.71
C LYS A 54 -10.21 4.85 6.03
N THR A 55 -9.54 4.71 7.16
CA THR A 55 -10.11 5.01 8.48
C THR A 55 -10.48 6.49 8.59
N GLU A 56 -9.58 7.40 8.20
CA GLU A 56 -9.84 8.85 8.21
C GLU A 56 -11.03 9.23 7.33
N ILE A 57 -11.16 8.61 6.15
CA ILE A 57 -12.31 8.80 5.26
C ILE A 57 -13.59 8.30 5.93
N LEU A 58 -13.58 7.10 6.52
CA LEU A 58 -14.76 6.55 7.19
C LEU A 58 -15.18 7.40 8.39
N GLU A 59 -14.24 7.91 9.18
CA GLU A 59 -14.52 8.85 10.26
C GLU A 59 -15.09 10.17 9.72
N SER A 60 -14.49 10.71 8.66
CA SER A 60 -14.92 11.96 8.04
C SER A 60 -16.26 11.86 7.31
N THR A 61 -16.64 10.67 6.87
CA THR A 61 -17.93 10.40 6.21
C THR A 61 -18.96 9.83 7.17
N SER A 62 -18.61 9.63 8.44
CA SER A 62 -19.56 9.19 9.45
C SER A 62 -20.66 10.23 9.64
N MET A 63 -21.91 9.76 9.80
CA MET A 63 -23.06 10.65 10.01
C MET A 63 -22.86 11.56 11.22
N ASN A 64 -22.18 11.08 12.27
CA ASN A 64 -21.86 11.87 13.45
C ASN A 64 -20.92 13.04 13.12
N MET A 65 -19.87 12.81 12.32
CA MET A 65 -18.94 13.88 11.96
C MET A 65 -19.60 14.88 10.98
N ILE A 66 -20.42 14.39 10.04
CA ILE A 66 -21.22 15.25 9.16
C ILE A 66 -22.19 16.12 9.96
N ALA A 67 -22.94 15.53 10.91
CA ALA A 67 -23.87 16.26 11.76
C ALA A 67 -23.15 17.26 12.68
N SER A 68 -21.99 16.90 13.24
CA SER A 68 -21.15 17.82 14.01
C SER A 68 -20.71 19.01 13.17
N ARG A 69 -20.17 18.76 11.96
CA ARG A 69 -19.78 19.85 11.04
C ARG A 69 -20.96 20.69 10.59
N ALA A 70 -22.11 20.10 10.33
CA ALA A 70 -23.32 20.83 9.99
C ALA A 70 -23.72 21.76 11.14
N SER A 71 -23.71 21.27 12.38
CA SER A 71 -23.97 22.06 13.58
C SER A 71 -22.97 23.22 13.73
N ASP A 72 -21.67 22.97 13.52
CA ASP A 72 -20.62 24.00 13.57
C ASP A 72 -20.81 25.08 12.50
N LEU A 73 -21.33 24.70 11.33
CA LEU A 73 -21.70 25.61 10.24
C LEU A 73 -23.05 26.31 10.46
N GLY A 74 -23.68 26.12 11.61
CA GLY A 74 -24.95 26.76 11.99
C GLY A 74 -26.19 26.06 11.45
N PHE A 75 -26.08 24.82 10.95
CA PHE A 75 -27.25 24.01 10.62
C PHE A 75 -27.94 23.57 11.91
N VAL A 76 -29.21 23.92 12.04
CA VAL A 76 -30.08 23.49 13.14
C VAL A 76 -31.05 22.46 12.58
N GLU A 77 -31.01 21.24 13.11
CA GLU A 77 -31.93 20.17 12.67
C GLU A 77 -33.37 20.58 12.99
N SER A 78 -34.20 20.69 11.94
CA SER A 78 -35.61 21.05 12.08
C SER A 78 -36.36 19.91 12.79
N LYS A 79 -37.01 20.22 13.91
CA LYS A 79 -37.89 19.28 14.63
C LYS A 79 -39.23 19.06 13.94
N GLU A 80 -39.52 19.77 12.86
CA GLU A 80 -40.78 19.69 12.14
C GLU A 80 -40.69 18.71 10.96
N VAL A 81 -41.69 17.83 10.87
CA VAL A 81 -41.91 16.98 9.70
C VAL A 81 -42.28 17.90 8.53
N ILE A 82 -41.34 18.13 7.61
CA ILE A 82 -41.60 18.89 6.39
C ILE A 82 -42.59 18.08 5.54
N SER A 83 -43.88 18.40 5.66
CA SER A 83 -44.93 17.85 4.83
C SER A 83 -45.07 18.69 3.57
N LEU A 84 -44.70 18.11 2.41
CA LEU A 84 -44.88 18.71 1.09
C LEU A 84 -46.37 18.95 0.72
N TYR A 85 -47.31 18.49 1.55
CA TYR A 85 -48.75 18.66 1.36
C TYR A 85 -49.32 19.91 2.03
N SER A 86 -48.53 20.64 2.82
CA SER A 86 -49.03 21.88 3.41
C SER A 86 -48.92 23.01 2.37
N PRO A 87 -50.02 23.70 2.01
CA PRO A 87 -49.99 24.74 1.00
C PRO A 87 -49.10 25.89 1.47
N LEU A 88 -48.04 26.16 0.70
CA LEU A 88 -47.18 27.33 0.89
C LEU A 88 -48.00 28.58 0.58
N THR A 89 -48.29 29.37 1.62
CA THR A 89 -48.79 30.75 1.47
C THR A 89 -47.67 31.61 0.88
N VAL A 90 -47.59 31.64 -0.45
CA VAL A 90 -46.80 32.63 -1.17
C VAL A 90 -47.49 33.99 -1.03
N ALA A 91 -46.76 34.95 -0.48
CA ALA A 91 -47.20 36.34 -0.40
C ALA A 91 -47.35 36.88 -1.82
N VAL A 92 -48.59 37.06 -2.27
CA VAL A 92 -48.87 37.79 -3.51
C VAL A 92 -48.64 39.27 -3.20
N GLY A 93 -47.48 39.78 -3.63
CA GLY A 93 -47.15 41.20 -3.58
C GLY A 93 -48.23 42.02 -4.28
N LYS A 94 -48.66 43.10 -3.61
CA LYS A 94 -49.71 44.01 -4.06
C LYS A 94 -49.19 44.97 -5.13
#